data_AF-A0A436VVL2-F1
#
_entry.id   AF-A0A436VVL2-F1
#
_cell.length_a   1.000
_cell.length_b   1.000
_cell.length_c   1.000
_cell.angle_alpha   90.00
_cell.angle_beta   90.00
_cell.angle_gamma   90.00
#
_symmetry.space_group_name_H-M   'P 1'
#
loop_
_entity.id
_entity.type
_entity.pdbx_description
1 polymer ?
#
loop_
_entity_poly.entity_id
_entity_poly.type
_entity_poly.pdbx_seq_one_letter_code
_entity_poly.pdbx_strand_id
1 'polypeptide(L)'
;PPASPYVLQAGAVIPAALVTGIRSDLPGQITAQVTQNVYDSPTGRSLLIPQGTRVIGQYDSGVGFGQKRVLLVWNRLIFPDGRSIVLERQPGADGQGYAGLEDGVDYHWGELFKAAALSTILSVGAEAGSSGQESDIVRALRSGASDSVSQVGQQIVQRQLQIAPTLDIRPGFPVRVLVTRDLVLQPYGG
;
A
#
# COMPACT_ATOMS: atom_id res chain seq x y z
N PRO A 1 26.98 -15.68 24.24
CA PRO A 1 27.60 -14.40 23.79
C PRO A 1 27.42 -14.29 22.27
N PRO A 2 27.23 -13.09 21.70
CA PRO A 2 27.12 -12.94 20.25
C PRO A 2 28.42 -13.38 19.55
N ALA A 3 28.31 -13.88 18.32
CA ALA A 3 29.45 -14.36 17.53
C ALA A 3 30.46 -13.24 17.18
N SER A 4 30.04 -11.98 17.28
CA SER A 4 30.84 -10.78 17.06
C SER A 4 30.34 -9.66 17.98
N PRO A 5 31.21 -8.75 18.47
CA PRO A 5 30.77 -7.53 19.13
C PRO A 5 30.04 -6.57 18.16
N TYR A 6 30.24 -6.74 16.86
CA TYR A 6 29.64 -5.93 15.80
C TYR A 6 28.46 -6.68 15.18
N VAL A 7 27.35 -6.68 15.92
CA VAL A 7 26.13 -7.37 15.51
C VAL A 7 24.92 -6.45 15.67
N LEU A 8 24.04 -6.50 14.68
CA LEU A 8 22.69 -5.98 14.77
C LEU A 8 21.76 -7.17 15.00
N GLN A 9 21.23 -7.31 16.21
CA GLN A 9 20.47 -8.48 16.63
C GLN A 9 19.07 -8.51 16.03
N ALA A 10 18.47 -9.71 15.96
CA ALA A 10 17.06 -9.85 15.66
C ALA A 10 16.19 -8.97 16.58
N GLY A 11 15.16 -8.34 16.02
CA GLY A 11 14.31 -7.35 16.68
C GLY A 11 14.81 -5.90 16.53
N ALA A 12 16.04 -5.68 16.08
CA ALA A 12 16.51 -4.34 15.76
C ALA A 12 15.77 -3.74 14.56
N VAL A 13 15.69 -2.42 14.54
CA VAL A 13 14.95 -1.66 13.52
C VAL A 13 15.90 -0.76 12.76
N ILE A 14 15.92 -0.88 11.43
CA ILE A 14 16.62 0.06 10.56
C ILE A 14 15.60 1.09 10.05
N PRO A 15 15.72 2.36 10.47
CA PRO A 15 14.83 3.45 10.12
C PRO A 15 15.17 4.00 8.73
N ALA A 16 14.19 4.08 7.84
CA ALA A 16 14.39 4.58 6.50
C ALA A 16 13.17 5.38 6.01
N ALA A 17 13.31 6.03 4.85
CA ALA A 17 12.22 6.66 4.13
C ALA A 17 12.29 6.25 2.66
N LEU A 18 11.13 6.02 2.04
CA LEU A 18 11.06 5.69 0.62
C LEU A 18 11.66 6.81 -0.24
N VAL A 19 12.48 6.44 -1.22
CA VAL A 19 12.94 7.33 -2.30
C VAL A 19 11.98 7.22 -3.48
N THR A 20 11.49 6.01 -3.75
CA THR A 20 10.52 5.71 -4.81
C THR A 20 9.10 5.61 -4.24
N GLY A 21 8.09 6.01 -5.00
CA GLY A 21 6.70 5.70 -4.66
C GLY A 21 6.36 4.23 -4.87
N ILE A 22 5.21 3.80 -4.37
CA ILE A 22 4.65 2.47 -4.58
C ILE A 22 3.24 2.63 -5.12
N ARG A 23 2.91 1.83 -6.15
CA ARG A 23 1.54 1.70 -6.64
C ARG A 23 1.22 0.23 -6.81
N SER A 24 0.19 -0.26 -6.13
CA SER A 24 -0.10 -1.70 -6.06
C SER A 24 -0.65 -2.32 -7.35
N ASP A 25 -0.73 -1.59 -8.45
CA ASP A 25 -1.22 -2.11 -9.73
C ASP A 25 -0.28 -3.18 -10.31
N LEU A 26 1.03 -3.07 -10.05
CA LEU A 26 2.05 -3.98 -10.54
C LEU A 26 3.14 -4.18 -9.47
N PRO A 27 3.71 -5.39 -9.35
CA PRO A 27 4.81 -5.63 -8.42
C PRO A 27 6.06 -4.92 -8.94
N GLY A 28 6.95 -4.53 -8.03
CA GLY A 28 8.13 -3.75 -8.44
C GLY A 28 9.23 -3.69 -7.40
N GLN A 29 10.39 -3.21 -7.85
CA GLN A 29 11.51 -2.89 -6.99
C GLN A 29 11.34 -1.49 -6.40
N ILE A 30 11.72 -1.33 -5.13
CA ILE A 30 11.65 -0.06 -4.39
C ILE A 30 13.01 0.27 -3.79
N THR A 31 13.23 1.56 -3.59
CA THR A 31 14.42 2.08 -2.89
C THR A 31 13.98 2.94 -1.72
N ALA A 32 14.62 2.74 -0.58
CA ALA A 32 14.54 3.62 0.58
C ALA A 32 15.94 4.10 0.98
N GLN A 33 16.00 5.13 1.80
CA GLN A 33 17.22 5.67 2.36
C GLN A 33 17.15 5.68 3.88
N VAL A 34 18.19 5.15 4.53
CA VAL A 34 18.32 5.14 5.99
C VAL A 34 18.36 6.57 6.51
N THR A 35 17.49 6.88 7.47
CA THR A 35 17.27 8.25 7.96
C THR A 35 18.06 8.60 9.22
N GLN A 36 18.58 7.61 9.95
CA GLN A 36 19.46 7.82 11.10
C GLN A 36 20.48 6.70 11.23
N ASN A 37 21.61 7.00 11.87
CA ASN A 37 22.66 6.03 12.17
C ASN A 37 22.13 4.86 13.03
N VAL A 38 22.51 3.64 12.68
CA VAL A 38 22.22 2.42 13.44
C VAL A 38 23.52 1.85 13.99
N TYR A 39 23.55 1.65 15.29
CA TYR A 39 24.69 1.14 16.03
C TYR A 39 24.50 -0.33 16.41
N ASP A 40 25.56 -0.98 16.88
CA ASP A 40 25.52 -2.36 17.35
C ASP A 40 24.50 -2.54 18.49
N SER A 41 23.81 -3.67 18.50
CA SER A 41 22.81 -3.97 19.53
C SER A 41 23.39 -4.16 20.94
N PRO A 42 24.56 -4.80 21.14
CA PRO A 42 25.06 -5.07 22.49
C PRO A 42 25.50 -3.81 23.27
N THR A 43 26.14 -2.85 22.61
CA THR A 43 26.75 -1.68 23.26
C THR A 43 26.20 -0.34 22.78
N GLY A 44 25.65 -0.29 21.56
CA GLY A 44 25.16 0.95 20.94
C GLY A 44 26.26 1.97 20.63
N ARG A 45 27.53 1.54 20.51
CA ARG A 45 28.69 2.43 20.38
C ARG A 45 29.34 2.37 19.00
N SER A 46 29.30 1.22 18.36
CA SER A 46 29.91 0.96 17.05
C SER A 46 28.89 1.27 15.97
N LEU A 47 29.18 2.26 15.12
CA LEU A 47 28.33 2.58 13.98
C LEU A 47 28.36 1.41 12.99
N LEU A 48 27.21 0.76 12.76
CA LEU A 48 27.11 -0.37 11.84
C LEU A 48 26.48 0.03 10.52
N ILE A 49 25.42 0.86 10.53
CA ILE A 49 24.75 1.33 9.32
C ILE A 49 24.62 2.86 9.38
N PRO A 50 25.36 3.62 8.57
CA PRO A 50 25.28 5.06 8.56
C PRO A 50 23.98 5.56 7.90
N GLN A 51 23.51 6.72 8.34
CA GLN A 51 22.52 7.51 7.64
C GLN A 51 22.94 7.70 6.18
N GLY A 52 21.97 7.66 5.28
CA GLY A 52 22.20 7.78 3.83
C GLY A 52 22.45 6.45 3.12
N THR A 53 22.62 5.35 3.86
CA THR A 53 22.62 3.98 3.29
C THR A 53 21.35 3.75 2.48
N ARG A 54 21.49 3.23 1.25
CA ARG A 54 20.35 2.85 0.42
C ARG A 54 19.88 1.44 0.78
N VAL A 55 18.57 1.28 0.91
CA VAL A 55 17.91 -0.01 1.14
C VAL A 55 17.12 -0.37 -0.11
N ILE A 56 17.43 -1.51 -0.71
CA ILE A 56 16.74 -2.03 -1.90
C ILE A 56 15.78 -3.12 -1.46
N GLY A 57 14.55 -3.02 -1.93
CA GLY A 57 13.49 -3.97 -1.62
C GLY A 57 12.58 -4.20 -2.81
N GLN A 58 11.53 -4.97 -2.57
CA GLN A 58 10.48 -5.27 -3.53
C GLN A 58 9.15 -5.36 -2.82
N TYR A 59 8.09 -5.00 -3.52
CA TYR A 59 6.72 -5.17 -3.06
C TYR A 59 5.94 -6.03 -4.04
N ASP A 60 4.88 -6.65 -3.53
CA ASP A 60 3.93 -7.42 -4.33
C ASP A 60 2.67 -6.58 -4.61
N SER A 61 2.03 -6.82 -5.75
CA SER A 61 0.76 -6.19 -6.14
C SER A 61 -0.47 -6.93 -5.59
N GLY A 62 -0.27 -8.01 -4.84
CA GLY A 62 -1.34 -8.78 -4.21
C GLY A 62 -2.12 -7.97 -3.16
N VAL A 63 -3.09 -7.18 -3.61
CA VAL A 63 -4.08 -6.50 -2.77
C VAL A 63 -5.40 -7.24 -2.92
N GLY A 64 -5.70 -8.12 -1.97
CA GLY A 64 -6.99 -8.79 -1.90
C GLY A 64 -8.13 -7.84 -1.53
N PHE A 65 -9.37 -8.28 -1.70
CA PHE A 65 -10.54 -7.51 -1.26
C PHE A 65 -10.42 -7.15 0.23
N GLY A 66 -10.56 -5.86 0.56
CA GLY A 66 -10.44 -5.34 1.92
C GLY A 66 -9.01 -5.10 2.42
N GLN A 67 -7.98 -5.48 1.66
CA GLN A 67 -6.59 -5.20 2.00
C GLN A 67 -6.27 -3.72 1.75
N LYS A 68 -5.76 -3.03 2.77
CA LYS A 68 -5.37 -1.61 2.71
C LYS A 68 -3.86 -1.38 2.82
N ARG A 69 -3.08 -2.47 2.87
CA ARG A 69 -1.65 -2.44 3.13
C ARG A 69 -0.85 -3.15 2.06
N VAL A 70 0.23 -2.51 1.61
CA VAL A 70 1.19 -3.12 0.69
C VAL A 70 2.27 -3.84 1.49
N LEU A 71 2.42 -5.15 1.28
CA LEU A 71 3.51 -5.92 1.85
C LEU A 71 4.77 -5.74 1.01
N LEU A 72 5.89 -5.55 1.70
CA LEU A 72 7.20 -5.40 1.07
C LEU A 72 8.29 -6.07 1.89
N VAL A 73 9.38 -6.40 1.20
CA VAL A 73 10.58 -6.97 1.80
C VAL A 73 11.81 -6.22 1.34
N TRP A 74 12.84 -6.22 2.18
CA TRP A 74 14.12 -5.58 1.94
C TRP A 74 15.20 -6.63 1.68
N ASN A 75 15.92 -6.48 0.58
CA ASN A 75 16.84 -7.48 0.07
C ASN A 75 18.30 -7.09 0.26
N ARG A 76 18.62 -5.80 0.26
CA ARG A 76 20.01 -5.33 0.25
C ARG A 76 20.18 -3.95 0.88
N LEU A 77 21.27 -3.78 1.63
CA LEU A 77 21.83 -2.48 2.01
C LEU A 77 22.99 -2.14 1.09
N ILE A 78 23.08 -0.89 0.67
CA ILE A 78 24.20 -0.32 -0.07
C ILE A 78 24.68 0.91 0.68
N PHE A 79 25.88 0.79 1.24
CA PHE A 79 26.51 1.78 2.09
C PHE A 79 27.04 2.96 1.25
N PRO A 80 27.24 4.15 1.85
CA PRO A 80 27.79 5.29 1.14
C PRO A 80 29.20 5.04 0.57
N ASP A 81 29.98 4.15 1.17
CA ASP A 81 31.30 3.70 0.71
C ASP A 81 31.26 2.64 -0.41
N GLY A 82 30.06 2.24 -0.86
CA GLY A 82 29.86 1.25 -1.92
C GLY A 82 29.81 -0.21 -1.45
N ARG A 83 30.09 -0.50 -0.17
CA ARG A 83 29.89 -1.85 0.37
C ARG A 83 28.41 -2.24 0.31
N SER A 84 28.14 -3.54 0.23
CA SER A 84 26.77 -4.04 0.20
C SER A 84 26.59 -5.25 1.11
N ILE A 85 25.41 -5.33 1.73
CA ILE A 85 25.01 -6.42 2.61
C ILE A 85 23.67 -6.96 2.13
N VAL A 86 23.57 -8.28 2.00
CA VAL A 86 22.32 -8.96 1.65
C VAL A 86 21.49 -9.16 2.91
N LEU A 87 20.24 -8.72 2.86
CA LEU A 87 19.28 -8.79 3.97
C LEU A 87 18.43 -10.08 3.94
N GLU A 88 18.44 -10.82 2.83
CA GLU A 88 17.60 -12.03 2.61
C GLU A 88 16.11 -11.79 2.97
N ARG A 89 15.50 -10.76 2.36
CA ARG A 89 14.05 -10.48 2.44
C ARG A 89 13.55 -10.14 3.84
N GLN A 90 14.19 -9.19 4.51
CA GLN A 90 13.70 -8.67 5.79
C GLN A 90 12.33 -7.98 5.62
N PRO A 91 11.35 -8.24 6.49
CA PRO A 91 10.03 -7.65 6.37
C PRO A 91 10.07 -6.12 6.55
N GLY A 92 9.25 -5.43 5.75
CA GLY A 92 9.00 -4.01 5.92
C GLY A 92 7.81 -3.72 6.83
N ALA A 93 7.95 -2.68 7.65
CA ALA A 93 6.89 -2.14 8.48
C ALA A 93 6.77 -0.63 8.30
N ASP A 94 5.63 -0.07 8.68
CA ASP A 94 5.42 1.38 8.71
C ASP A 94 6.14 2.05 9.88
N GLY A 95 6.01 3.38 9.97
CA GLY A 95 6.62 4.18 11.03
C GLY A 95 6.23 3.77 12.46
N GLN A 96 5.11 3.09 12.64
CA GLN A 96 4.59 2.60 13.93
C GLN A 96 4.92 1.12 14.19
N GLY A 97 5.49 0.41 13.22
CA GLY A 97 5.88 -0.99 13.34
C GLY A 97 4.83 -2.00 12.85
N TYR A 98 3.72 -1.55 12.25
CA TYR A 98 2.77 -2.47 11.62
C TYR A 98 3.34 -3.01 10.31
N ALA A 99 3.09 -4.29 10.01
CA ALA A 99 3.55 -4.93 8.79
C ALA A 99 2.94 -4.26 7.53
N GLY A 100 3.79 -4.08 6.51
CA GLY A 100 3.41 -3.39 5.28
C GLY A 100 3.14 -1.89 5.46
N LEU A 101 2.77 -1.21 4.38
CA LEU A 101 2.55 0.24 4.34
C LEU A 101 1.11 0.58 3.97
N GLU A 102 0.59 1.65 4.56
CA GLU A 102 -0.74 2.20 4.30
C GLU A 102 -0.64 3.72 4.16
N ASP A 103 -1.17 4.25 3.05
CA ASP A 103 -1.23 5.69 2.78
C ASP A 103 -2.50 5.97 1.97
N GLY A 104 -2.40 6.26 0.67
CA GLY A 104 -3.56 6.49 -0.20
C GLY A 104 -4.22 5.18 -0.64
N VAL A 105 -5.56 5.16 -0.64
CA VAL A 105 -6.36 4.05 -1.20
C VAL A 105 -7.36 4.60 -2.21
N ASP A 106 -7.22 4.20 -3.47
CA ASP A 106 -8.20 4.48 -4.52
C ASP A 106 -9.08 3.24 -4.76
N TYR A 107 -10.38 3.41 -4.49
CA TYR A 107 -11.39 2.38 -4.70
C TYR A 107 -12.15 2.54 -6.03
N HIS A 108 -11.80 3.54 -6.84
CA HIS A 108 -12.39 3.80 -8.14
C HIS A 108 -13.92 4.07 -8.11
N TRP A 109 -14.50 4.46 -6.97
CA TRP A 109 -15.94 4.74 -6.83
C TRP A 109 -16.41 6.00 -7.58
N GLY A 110 -15.49 6.86 -8.01
CA GLY A 110 -15.82 8.15 -8.63
C GLY A 110 -16.73 8.02 -9.84
N GLU A 111 -16.44 7.07 -10.74
CA GLU A 111 -17.26 6.83 -11.93
C GLU A 111 -18.63 6.23 -11.58
N LEU A 112 -18.72 5.43 -10.53
CA LEU A 112 -20.01 4.89 -10.06
C LEU A 112 -20.91 5.97 -9.47
N PHE A 113 -20.36 6.89 -8.67
CA PHE A 113 -21.13 8.01 -8.14
C PHE A 113 -21.61 8.93 -9.26
N LYS A 114 -20.78 9.21 -10.27
CA LYS A 114 -21.20 9.98 -11.46
C LYS A 114 -22.34 9.29 -12.20
N ALA A 115 -22.21 7.98 -12.46
CA ALA A 115 -23.24 7.19 -13.12
C ALA A 115 -24.56 7.17 -12.33
N ALA A 116 -24.49 6.98 -11.01
CA ALA A 116 -25.66 6.99 -10.13
C ALA A 116 -26.33 8.38 -10.11
N ALA A 117 -25.57 9.47 -10.02
CA ALA A 117 -26.11 10.82 -10.03
C ALA A 117 -26.83 11.14 -11.36
N LEU A 118 -26.24 10.76 -12.50
CA LEU A 118 -26.88 10.90 -13.81
C LEU A 118 -28.18 10.09 -13.89
N SER A 119 -28.18 8.86 -13.38
CA SER A 119 -29.37 8.01 -13.32
C SER A 119 -30.50 8.66 -12.52
N THR A 120 -30.20 9.26 -11.36
CA THR A 120 -31.19 9.93 -10.51
C THR A 120 -31.80 11.15 -11.20
N ILE A 121 -30.99 11.95 -11.90
CA ILE A 121 -31.51 13.12 -12.64
C ILE A 121 -32.45 12.68 -13.76
N LEU A 122 -32.07 11.64 -14.51
CA LEU A 122 -32.90 11.10 -15.58
C LEU A 122 -34.22 10.51 -15.05
N SER A 123 -34.18 9.81 -13.91
CA SER A 123 -35.39 9.24 -13.29
C SER A 123 -36.34 10.33 -12.79
N VAL A 124 -35.83 11.36 -12.10
CA VAL A 124 -36.65 12.49 -11.64
C VAL A 124 -37.22 13.29 -12.81
N GLY A 125 -36.44 13.49 -13.89
CA GLY A 125 -36.92 14.15 -15.11
C GLY A 125 -38.01 13.35 -15.83
N ALA A 126 -37.88 12.03 -15.89
CA ALA A 126 -38.91 11.14 -16.44
C ALA A 126 -40.20 11.15 -15.59
N GLU A 127 -40.09 11.25 -14.26
CA GLU A 127 -41.24 11.39 -13.37
C GLU A 127 -41.96 12.74 -13.54
N ALA A 128 -41.22 13.84 -13.60
CA ALA A 128 -41.78 15.19 -13.76
C ALA A 128 -42.53 15.40 -15.09
N GLY A 129 -42.10 14.74 -16.17
CA GLY A 129 -42.76 14.77 -17.49
C GLY A 129 -43.99 13.86 -17.61
N SER A 130 -44.32 13.06 -16.59
CA SER A 130 -45.40 12.05 -16.61
C SER A 130 -46.67 12.46 -15.85
N SER A 131 -46.87 13.76 -15.62
CA SER A 131 -47.92 14.33 -14.77
C SER A 131 -49.33 14.43 -15.41
N GLY A 132 -49.63 13.65 -16.47
CA GLY A 132 -50.96 13.60 -17.08
C GLY A 132 -51.32 12.20 -17.59
N GLN A 133 -52.43 11.64 -17.06
CA GLN A 133 -53.02 10.31 -17.32
C GLN A 133 -52.31 9.08 -16.70
N GLU A 134 -52.78 8.69 -15.50
CA GLU A 134 -52.54 7.36 -14.91
C GLU A 134 -53.19 6.28 -15.79
N SER A 135 -52.36 5.51 -16.49
CA SER A 135 -52.72 4.31 -17.24
C SER A 135 -51.98 3.11 -16.62
N ASP A 136 -52.62 1.92 -16.58
CA ASP A 136 -51.99 0.67 -16.12
C ASP A 136 -50.68 0.37 -16.86
N ILE A 137 -50.53 0.87 -18.09
CA ILE A 137 -49.32 0.79 -18.91
C ILE A 137 -48.18 1.63 -18.29
N VAL A 138 -48.48 2.83 -17.77
CA VAL A 138 -47.50 3.69 -17.08
C VAL A 138 -47.04 3.05 -15.77
N ARG A 139 -47.96 2.37 -15.05
CA ARG A 139 -47.64 1.65 -13.82
C ARG A 139 -46.75 0.42 -14.10
N ALA A 140 -47.09 -0.37 -15.13
CA ALA A 140 -46.31 -1.52 -15.58
C ALA A 140 -44.91 -1.13 -16.10
N LEU A 141 -44.81 -0.02 -16.83
CA LEU A 141 -43.53 0.55 -17.28
C LEU A 141 -42.67 1.02 -16.11
N ARG A 142 -43.26 1.67 -15.09
CA ARG A 142 -42.53 2.08 -13.88
C ARG A 142 -42.02 0.89 -13.07
N SER A 143 -42.83 -0.16 -12.88
CA SER A 143 -42.39 -1.39 -12.19
C SER A 143 -41.31 -2.15 -12.97
N GLY A 144 -41.46 -2.27 -14.30
CA GLY A 144 -40.43 -2.90 -15.14
C GLY A 144 -39.11 -2.11 -15.17
N ALA A 145 -39.19 -0.79 -15.15
CA ALA A 145 -38.02 0.08 -15.06
C ALA A 145 -37.36 0.02 -13.69
N SER A 146 -38.12 0.03 -12.58
CA SER A 146 -37.55 -0.08 -11.23
C SER A 146 -36.87 -1.43 -10.99
N ASP A 147 -37.48 -2.53 -11.47
CA ASP A 147 -36.92 -3.87 -11.33
C ASP A 147 -35.66 -4.03 -12.19
N SER A 148 -35.64 -3.47 -13.39
CA SER A 148 -34.45 -3.51 -14.26
C SER A 148 -33.30 -2.65 -13.73
N VAL A 149 -33.57 -1.45 -13.22
CA VAL A 149 -32.56 -0.57 -12.62
C VAL A 149 -31.97 -1.20 -11.36
N SER A 150 -32.79 -1.84 -10.52
CA SER A 150 -32.30 -2.51 -9.31
C SER A 150 -31.37 -3.69 -9.64
N GLN A 151 -31.68 -4.49 -10.67
CA GLN A 151 -30.83 -5.61 -11.10
C GLN A 151 -29.51 -5.15 -11.73
N VAL A 152 -29.57 -4.16 -12.62
CA VAL A 152 -28.36 -3.60 -13.25
C VAL A 152 -27.45 -2.94 -12.22
N GLY A 153 -28.02 -2.20 -11.26
CA GLY A 153 -27.28 -1.61 -10.15
C GLY A 153 -26.56 -2.65 -9.31
N GLN A 154 -27.24 -3.75 -8.95
CA GLN A 154 -26.64 -4.86 -8.19
C GLN A 154 -25.48 -5.52 -8.96
N GLN A 155 -25.63 -5.74 -10.27
CA GLN A 155 -24.59 -6.36 -11.08
C GLN A 155 -23.36 -5.45 -11.24
N ILE A 156 -23.56 -4.14 -11.39
CA ILE A 156 -22.48 -3.16 -11.45
C ILE A 156 -21.71 -3.10 -10.13
N VAL A 157 -22.41 -3.04 -9.00
CA VAL A 157 -21.78 -3.07 -7.66
C VAL A 157 -20.99 -4.36 -7.49
N GLN A 158 -21.54 -5.52 -7.86
CA GLN A 158 -20.83 -6.79 -7.79
C GLN A 158 -19.58 -6.84 -8.67
N ARG A 159 -19.59 -6.24 -9.88
CA ARG A 159 -18.39 -6.12 -10.72
C ARG A 159 -17.37 -5.17 -10.12
N GLN A 160 -17.80 -4.05 -9.55
CA GLN A 160 -16.89 -3.11 -8.90
C GLN A 160 -16.21 -3.73 -7.68
N LEU A 161 -16.93 -4.51 -6.88
CA LEU A 161 -16.36 -5.22 -5.73
C LEU A 161 -15.29 -6.25 -6.14
N GLN A 162 -15.23 -6.64 -7.42
CA GLN A 162 -14.18 -7.51 -7.97
C GLN A 162 -12.94 -6.74 -8.44
N ILE A 163 -13.00 -5.41 -8.54
CA ILE A 163 -11.85 -4.57 -8.87
C ILE A 163 -11.07 -4.31 -7.57
N ALA A 164 -9.83 -4.79 -7.52
CA ALA A 164 -8.94 -4.52 -6.39
C ALA A 164 -8.68 -3.00 -6.27
N PRO A 165 -8.67 -2.44 -5.05
CA PRO A 165 -8.28 -1.04 -4.87
C PRO A 165 -6.80 -0.84 -5.20
N THR A 166 -6.45 0.36 -5.67
CA THR A 166 -5.05 0.75 -5.86
C THR A 166 -4.55 1.41 -4.57
N LEU A 167 -3.50 0.84 -3.99
CA LEU A 167 -2.77 1.42 -2.86
C LEU A 167 -1.61 2.24 -3.41
N ASP A 168 -1.57 3.53 -3.04
CA ASP A 168 -0.53 4.47 -3.45
C ASP A 168 0.24 4.95 -2.21
N ILE A 169 1.55 4.63 -2.16
CA ILE A 169 2.45 5.09 -1.11
C ILE A 169 3.38 6.14 -1.70
N ARG A 170 3.34 7.36 -1.16
CA ARG A 170 4.12 8.48 -1.68
C ARG A 170 5.64 8.30 -1.46
N PRO A 171 6.49 8.85 -2.34
CA PRO A 171 7.90 9.07 -2.03
C PRO A 171 8.07 9.85 -0.71
N GLY A 172 9.11 9.53 0.06
CA GLY A 172 9.37 10.10 1.37
C GLY A 172 8.64 9.42 2.52
N PHE A 173 7.76 8.44 2.26
CA PHE A 173 7.02 7.75 3.32
C PHE A 173 7.98 7.02 4.28
N PRO A 174 7.81 7.18 5.61
CA PRO A 174 8.69 6.56 6.59
C PRO A 174 8.45 5.05 6.68
N VAL A 175 9.53 4.28 6.64
CA VAL A 175 9.50 2.81 6.67
C VAL A 175 10.51 2.28 7.69
N ARG A 176 10.27 1.07 8.16
CA ARG A 176 11.13 0.34 9.08
C ARG A 176 11.52 -0.99 8.43
N VAL A 177 12.82 -1.27 8.41
CA VAL A 177 13.32 -2.62 8.12
C VAL A 177 13.41 -3.35 9.45
N LEU A 178 12.65 -4.42 9.62
CA LEU A 178 12.72 -5.24 10.83
C LEU A 178 13.75 -6.33 10.63
N VAL A 179 14.78 -6.36 11.48
CA VAL A 179 15.83 -7.37 11.42
C VAL A 179 15.32 -8.65 12.08
N THR A 180 15.18 -9.73 11.33
CA THR A 180 14.63 -11.01 11.81
C THR A 180 15.69 -12.03 12.23
N ARG A 181 16.95 -11.76 11.94
CA ARG A 181 18.11 -12.56 12.35
C ARG A 181 19.30 -11.66 12.64
N ASP A 182 20.22 -12.15 13.45
CA ASP A 182 21.45 -11.42 13.74
C ASP A 182 22.26 -11.14 12.46
N LEU A 183 22.59 -9.88 12.25
CA LEU A 183 23.44 -9.41 11.15
C LEU A 183 24.81 -9.06 11.73
N VAL A 184 25.82 -9.87 11.42
CA VAL A 184 27.21 -9.56 11.75
C VAL A 184 27.74 -8.59 10.70
N LEU A 185 28.18 -7.42 11.15
CA LEU A 185 28.62 -6.32 10.29
C LEU A 185 30.02 -5.88 10.68
N GLN A 186 30.72 -5.22 9.77
CA GLN A 186 31.94 -4.50 10.11
C GLN A 186 31.56 -3.07 10.52
N PRO A 187 32.23 -2.48 11.53
CA PRO A 187 32.08 -1.07 11.84
C PRO A 187 32.25 -0.19 10.59
N TYR A 188 31.42 0.84 10.47
CA TYR A 188 31.53 1.80 9.39
C TYR A 188 32.65 2.80 9.68
N GLY A 189 33.61 2.94 8.77
CA GLY A 189 34.78 3.83 8.93
C GLY A 189 35.93 3.25 9.76
N GLY A 190 35.88 1.95 10.11
CA GLY A 190 36.97 1.21 10.74
C GLY A 190 37.65 0.24 9.77
#